data_AF-B4QN81-F1
#
_entry.id   AF-B4QN81-F1
#
_cell.length_a   1.000
_cell.length_b   1.000
_cell.length_c   1.000
_cell.angle_alpha   90.00
_cell.angle_beta   90.00
_cell.angle_gamma   90.00
#
_symmetry.space_group_name_H-M   'P 1'
#
loop_
_entity.id
_entity.type
_entity.pdbx_description
1 polymer ?
#
loop_
_entity_poly.entity_id
_entity_poly.type
_entity_poly.pdbx_seq_one_letter_code
_entity_poly.pdbx_strand_id
1 'polypeptide(L)'
;MSSKKTRGKNFTEQEEDVLLDLVLLNKDILRDKKMDAATWRRKTETWERLTMEFQAKTGTDRSCIALRDKYDNMKKIIRRLKKEKDFQSGVSCRCQNSTMSQNINASPLEDQFESDGKWSIYY
;
A
#
# COMPACT_ATOMS: atom_id res chain seq x y z
N MET A 1 -22.33 -11.46 -18.15
CA MET A 1 -22.54 -10.02 -17.86
C MET A 1 -21.27 -9.46 -17.20
N SER A 2 -20.46 -8.68 -17.92
CA SER A 2 -19.26 -8.06 -17.35
C SER A 2 -19.67 -6.75 -16.67
N SER A 3 -19.78 -6.78 -15.34
CA SER A 3 -20.09 -5.58 -14.55
C SER A 3 -18.93 -4.59 -14.68
N LYS A 4 -19.17 -3.48 -15.38
CA LYS A 4 -18.22 -2.37 -15.49
C LYS A 4 -17.94 -1.84 -14.09
N LYS A 5 -16.73 -2.09 -13.57
CA LYS A 5 -16.27 -1.50 -12.32
C LYS A 5 -16.16 0.01 -12.55
N THR A 6 -17.08 0.77 -11.97
CA THR A 6 -16.99 2.23 -11.91
C THR A 6 -15.72 2.60 -11.16
N ARG A 7 -14.79 3.30 -11.83
CA ARG A 7 -13.61 3.84 -11.17
C ARG A 7 -14.06 4.86 -10.13
N GLY A 8 -13.59 4.72 -8.89
CA GLY A 8 -13.81 5.70 -7.84
C GLY A 8 -13.16 7.06 -8.19
N LYS A 9 -13.61 8.12 -7.52
CA LYS A 9 -13.04 9.45 -7.65
C LYS A 9 -11.54 9.41 -7.34
N ASN A 10 -10.69 9.98 -8.20
CA ASN A 10 -9.26 10.07 -7.94
C ASN A 10 -8.98 10.87 -6.66
N PHE A 11 -7.81 10.66 -6.07
CA PHE A 11 -7.30 11.55 -5.02
C PHE A 11 -6.81 12.84 -5.67
N THR A 12 -7.17 13.97 -5.09
CA THR A 12 -6.66 15.30 -5.42
C THR A 12 -5.32 15.53 -4.72
N GLU A 13 -4.52 16.46 -5.23
CA GLU A 13 -3.23 16.81 -4.62
C GLU A 13 -3.40 17.26 -3.15
N GLN A 14 -4.43 18.05 -2.85
CA GLN A 14 -4.72 18.46 -1.47
C GLN A 14 -5.04 17.27 -0.56
N GLU A 15 -5.79 16.27 -1.06
CA GLU A 15 -6.05 15.03 -0.32
C GLU A 15 -4.75 14.26 -0.05
N GLU A 16 -3.83 14.23 -1.00
CA GLU A 16 -2.55 13.55 -0.86
C GLU A 16 -1.67 14.22 0.20
N ASP A 17 -1.60 15.55 0.21
CA ASP A 17 -0.84 16.32 1.20
C ASP A 17 -1.40 16.10 2.62
N VAL A 18 -2.73 16.20 2.76
CA VAL A 18 -3.39 15.94 4.06
C VAL A 18 -3.10 14.52 4.54
N LEU A 19 -3.16 13.53 3.65
CA LEU A 19 -2.83 12.14 4.00
C LEU A 19 -1.38 11.99 4.46
N LEU A 20 -0.43 12.65 3.79
CA LEU A 20 0.98 12.60 4.18
C LEU A 20 1.21 13.24 5.54
N ASP A 21 0.65 14.43 5.79
CA ASP A 21 0.78 15.13 7.07
C ASP A 21 0.26 14.29 8.24
N LEU A 22 -0.91 13.70 8.06
CA LEU A 22 -1.56 12.81 9.01
C LEU A 22 -0.70 11.57 9.33
N VAL A 23 -0.14 10.93 8.29
CA VAL A 23 0.74 9.77 8.45
C VAL A 23 2.06 10.16 9.11
N LEU A 24 2.60 11.34 8.81
CA LEU A 24 3.84 11.84 9.41
C LEU A 24 3.67 12.14 10.90
N LEU A 25 2.52 12.69 11.30
CA LEU A 25 2.16 12.93 12.70
C LEU A 25 2.10 11.62 13.50
N ASN A 26 1.58 10.55 12.89
CA ASN A 26 1.41 9.24 13.52
C ASN A 26 2.54 8.24 13.17
N LYS A 27 3.66 8.73 12.64
CA LYS A 27 4.77 7.91 12.13
C LYS A 27 5.32 6.94 13.18
N ASP A 28 5.36 7.34 14.44
CA ASP A 28 6.00 6.55 15.49
C ASP A 28 5.25 5.23 15.75
N ILE A 29 3.92 5.26 15.67
CA ILE A 29 3.08 4.07 15.80
C ILE A 29 3.14 3.22 14.51
N LEU A 30 3.10 3.88 13.35
CA LEU A 30 3.10 3.20 12.05
C LEU A 30 4.45 2.55 11.71
N ARG A 31 5.57 3.12 12.18
CA ARG A 31 6.93 2.63 11.97
C ARG A 31 7.36 1.58 12.98
N ASP A 32 6.55 1.31 14.01
CA ASP A 32 6.87 0.28 15.00
C ASP A 32 7.15 -1.06 14.30
N LYS A 33 8.33 -1.63 14.54
CA LYS A 33 8.78 -2.88 13.93
C LYS A 33 8.19 -4.11 14.63
N LYS A 34 7.57 -3.93 15.80
CA LYS A 34 6.97 -5.02 16.55
C LYS A 34 5.81 -5.64 15.77
N MET A 35 5.76 -6.96 15.79
CA MET A 35 4.71 -7.79 15.18
C MET A 35 3.76 -8.35 16.26
N ASP A 36 3.63 -7.66 17.39
CA ASP A 36 2.73 -8.07 18.45
C ASP A 36 1.28 -7.81 18.05
N ALA A 37 0.35 -8.69 18.48
CA ALA A 37 -1.08 -8.50 18.22
C ALA A 37 -1.59 -7.15 18.74
N ALA A 38 -1.07 -6.69 19.88
CA ALA A 38 -1.38 -5.37 20.44
C ALA A 38 -0.91 -4.23 19.52
N THR A 39 0.29 -4.35 18.95
CA THR A 39 0.83 -3.36 18.00
C THR A 39 0.03 -3.34 16.70
N TRP A 40 -0.43 -4.51 16.23
CA TRP A 40 -1.28 -4.59 15.04
C TRP A 40 -2.61 -3.85 15.25
N ARG A 41 -3.27 -4.08 16.40
CA ARG A 41 -4.50 -3.38 16.77
C ARG A 41 -4.29 -1.87 16.83
N ARG A 42 -3.22 -1.39 17.47
CA ARG A 42 -2.89 0.05 17.53
C ARG A 42 -2.68 0.65 16.15
N LYS A 43 -2.01 -0.07 15.23
CA LYS A 43 -1.82 0.40 13.85
C LYS A 43 -3.17 0.51 13.13
N THR A 44 -4.03 -0.50 13.25
CA THR A 44 -5.37 -0.45 12.66
C THR A 44 -6.18 0.72 13.22
N GLU A 45 -6.23 0.88 14.54
CA GLU A 45 -6.92 1.99 15.20
C GLU A 45 -6.36 3.36 14.77
N THR A 46 -5.04 3.46 14.61
CA THR A 46 -4.40 4.68 14.10
C THR A 46 -4.92 5.01 12.70
N TRP A 47 -5.02 4.03 11.81
CA TRP A 47 -5.57 4.26 10.48
C TRP A 47 -7.06 4.64 10.49
N GLU A 48 -7.86 4.06 11.38
CA GLU A 48 -9.27 4.45 11.56
C GLU A 48 -9.40 5.90 12.03
N ARG A 49 -8.59 6.30 13.02
CA ARG A 49 -8.52 7.71 13.46
C ARG A 49 -8.08 8.63 12.33
N LEU A 50 -7.08 8.22 11.54
CA LEU A 50 -6.66 8.98 10.37
C LEU A 50 -7.78 9.16 9.35
N THR A 51 -8.61 8.15 9.13
CA THR A 51 -9.79 8.27 8.26
C THR A 51 -10.76 9.33 8.77
N MET A 52 -11.03 9.34 10.07
CA MET A 52 -11.93 10.35 10.68
C MET A 52 -11.34 11.76 10.55
N GLU A 53 -10.07 11.94 10.85
CA GLU A 53 -9.38 13.23 10.71
C GLU A 53 -9.31 13.70 9.26
N PHE A 54 -9.05 12.77 8.34
CA PHE A 54 -9.04 13.04 6.91
C PHE A 54 -10.42 13.51 6.43
N GLN A 55 -11.49 12.81 6.81
CA GLN A 55 -12.85 13.19 6.47
C GLN A 55 -13.20 14.57 7.06
N ALA A 56 -12.77 14.87 8.28
CA ALA A 56 -12.99 16.18 8.89
C ALA A 56 -12.25 17.32 8.15
N LYS A 57 -11.05 17.06 7.64
CA LYS A 57 -10.23 18.07 6.93
C LYS A 57 -10.63 18.27 5.47
N THR A 58 -10.88 17.18 4.75
CA THR A 58 -11.16 17.20 3.30
C THR A 58 -12.67 17.23 3.01
N GLY A 59 -13.51 16.80 3.95
CA GLY A 59 -14.95 16.63 3.72
C GLY A 59 -15.30 15.46 2.81
N THR A 60 -14.33 14.58 2.50
CA THR A 60 -14.53 13.42 1.63
C THR A 60 -14.44 12.14 2.44
N ASP A 61 -15.44 11.28 2.29
CA ASP A 61 -15.44 9.95 2.89
C ASP A 61 -14.59 8.99 2.04
N ARG A 62 -13.49 8.51 2.63
CA ARG A 62 -12.59 7.51 2.04
C ARG A 62 -12.35 6.42 3.06
N SER A 63 -12.52 5.18 2.64
CA SER A 63 -12.26 4.05 3.55
C SER A 63 -10.79 4.01 3.98
N CYS A 64 -10.56 3.53 5.20
CA CYS A 64 -9.23 3.26 5.75
C CYS A 64 -8.35 2.45 4.77
N ILE A 65 -8.95 1.47 4.09
CA ILE A 65 -8.26 0.64 3.09
C ILE A 65 -7.78 1.51 1.91
N ALA A 66 -8.62 2.41 1.40
CA ALA A 66 -8.27 3.27 0.28
C ALA A 66 -7.14 4.25 0.63
N LEU A 67 -7.14 4.82 1.85
CA LEU A 67 -6.06 5.68 2.33
C LEU A 67 -4.73 4.93 2.45
N ARG A 68 -4.77 3.71 3.01
CA ARG A 68 -3.60 2.85 3.14
C ARG A 68 -3.04 2.46 1.76
N ASP A 69 -3.89 2.02 0.85
CA ASP A 69 -3.49 1.66 -0.51
C ASP A 69 -2.87 2.87 -1.24
N LYS A 70 -3.48 4.06 -1.09
CA LYS A 70 -2.95 5.30 -1.66
C LYS A 70 -1.56 5.61 -1.11
N TYR A 71 -1.38 5.57 0.20
CA TYR A 71 -0.09 5.80 0.85
C TYR A 71 0.97 4.79 0.41
N ASP A 72 0.63 3.50 0.35
CA ASP A 72 1.54 2.45 -0.13
C ASP A 72 1.93 2.65 -1.59
N ASN A 73 1.00 3.11 -2.43
CA ASN A 73 1.27 3.47 -3.81
C ASN A 73 2.21 4.69 -3.92
N MET A 74 2.00 5.73 -3.12
CA MET A 74 2.91 6.89 -3.06
C MET A 74 4.32 6.47 -2.66
N LYS A 75 4.45 5.61 -1.64
CA LYS A 75 5.74 5.07 -1.20
C LYS A 75 6.43 4.25 -2.30
N LYS A 76 5.69 3.48 -3.08
CA LYS A 76 6.22 2.76 -4.26
C LYS A 76 6.71 3.72 -5.33
N ILE A 77 5.96 4.79 -5.61
CA ILE A 77 6.36 5.82 -6.57
C ILE A 77 7.65 6.50 -6.11
N ILE A 78 7.75 6.92 -4.84
CA ILE A 78 8.97 7.53 -4.29
C ILE A 78 10.17 6.58 -4.40
N ARG A 79 10.00 5.28 -4.12
CA ARG A 79 11.06 4.29 -4.30
C ARG A 79 11.49 4.15 -5.77
N ARG A 80 10.56 4.22 -6.72
CA ARG A 80 10.87 4.20 -8.16
C ARG A 80 11.62 5.46 -8.57
N LEU A 81 11.14 6.64 -8.16
CA LEU A 81 11.80 7.92 -8.44
C LEU A 81 13.23 7.96 -7.86
N LYS A 82 13.43 7.42 -6.66
CA LYS A 82 14.77 7.31 -6.08
C LYS A 82 15.69 6.42 -6.93
N LYS A 83 15.19 5.27 -7.39
CA LYS A 83 15.91 4.38 -8.32
C LYS A 83 16.14 5.04 -9.68
N GLU A 84 15.19 5.83 -10.19
CA GLU A 84 15.31 6.52 -11.48
C GLU A 84 16.29 7.70 -11.43
N LYS A 85 16.50 8.35 -10.28
CA LYS A 85 17.63 9.26 -10.10
C LYS A 85 18.98 8.54 -10.21
N ASP A 86 19.01 7.25 -9.88
CA ASP A 86 20.16 6.37 -10.14
C ASP A 86 20.14 5.80 -11.58
N PHE A 87 19.10 6.08 -12.38
CA PHE A 87 18.81 5.44 -13.67
C PHE A 87 18.33 6.42 -14.76
N GLN A 88 18.85 7.65 -14.79
CA GLN A 88 18.80 8.50 -15.98
C GLN A 88 19.63 7.92 -17.17
N SER A 89 20.04 6.65 -17.11
CA SER A 89 20.64 5.90 -18.22
C SER A 89 19.77 4.75 -18.76
N GLY A 90 18.46 4.66 -18.50
CA GLY A 90 17.71 3.56 -19.10
C GLY A 90 16.20 3.62 -18.94
N VAL A 91 15.53 4.09 -19.98
CA VAL A 91 14.09 3.98 -20.19
C VAL A 91 13.63 2.54 -19.92
N SER A 92 12.69 2.33 -19.01
CA SER A 92 11.89 1.11 -19.05
C SER A 92 10.48 1.33 -18.52
N CYS A 93 9.62 1.75 -19.44
CA CYS A 93 8.21 1.42 -19.39
C CYS A 93 8.08 -0.10 -19.38
N ARG A 94 7.41 -0.68 -18.38
CA ARG A 94 6.88 -2.03 -18.53
C ARG A 94 5.47 -2.12 -17.98
N CYS A 95 4.52 -1.91 -18.90
CA CYS A 95 3.22 -2.54 -18.86
C CYS A 95 3.32 -3.89 -19.60
N GLN A 96 2.51 -4.84 -19.14
CA GLN A 96 2.05 -6.07 -19.81
C GLN A 96 2.61 -7.41 -19.29
N ASN A 97 1.66 -8.32 -19.21
CA ASN A 97 1.61 -9.57 -18.48
C ASN A 97 2.05 -10.75 -19.36
N SER A 98 2.40 -11.85 -18.69
CA SER A 98 2.26 -13.26 -19.09
C SER A 98 3.08 -13.81 -20.26
N THR A 99 3.96 -14.78 -19.97
CA THR A 99 4.01 -16.14 -20.57
C THR A 99 5.20 -16.91 -19.97
N MET A 100 4.96 -18.17 -19.58
CA MET A 100 5.89 -19.14 -18.98
C MET A 100 7.06 -19.56 -19.90
N SER A 101 8.25 -19.82 -19.34
CA SER A 101 9.02 -21.07 -19.58
C SER A 101 10.26 -21.22 -18.68
N GLN A 102 10.53 -22.48 -18.39
CA GLN A 102 11.47 -23.18 -17.50
C GLN A 102 12.97 -23.00 -17.90
N ASN A 103 14.05 -23.36 -17.20
CA ASN A 103 14.47 -23.88 -15.89
C ASN A 103 16.01 -24.01 -16.03
N ILE A 104 16.85 -23.56 -15.06
CA ILE A 104 18.04 -24.30 -14.56
C ILE A 104 18.63 -23.65 -13.29
N ASN A 105 18.35 -24.29 -12.16
CA ASN A 105 19.18 -24.53 -10.97
C ASN A 105 20.26 -23.52 -10.55
N ALA A 106 19.99 -22.83 -9.44
CA ALA A 106 20.92 -22.66 -8.31
C ALA A 106 20.11 -22.51 -7.01
N SER A 107 20.04 -23.57 -6.21
CA SER A 107 19.58 -23.62 -4.80
C SER A 107 20.81 -23.79 -3.88
N PRO A 108 20.74 -23.63 -2.54
CA PRO A 108 19.65 -23.14 -1.68
C PRO A 108 20.11 -22.15 -0.58
N LEU A 109 19.31 -21.12 -0.27
CA LEU A 109 19.27 -20.56 1.09
C LEU A 109 17.79 -20.41 1.45
N GLU A 110 17.39 -21.26 2.37
CA GLU A 110 16.01 -21.40 2.83
C GLU A 110 15.55 -20.14 3.54
N ASP A 111 14.44 -19.58 3.07
CA ASP A 111 13.44 -18.98 3.95
C ASP A 111 12.10 -19.59 3.51
N GLN A 112 11.67 -20.61 4.25
CA GLN A 112 10.43 -21.34 4.05
C GLN A 112 9.24 -20.38 3.98
N PHE A 113 8.52 -20.48 2.87
CA PHE A 113 7.17 -19.97 2.70
C PHE A 113 6.16 -20.97 3.27
N GLU A 114 5.28 -20.53 4.16
CA GLU A 114 3.83 -20.85 4.19
C GLU A 114 3.25 -20.19 5.46
N SER A 115 2.17 -19.43 5.42
CA SER A 115 0.87 -19.83 4.90
C SER A 115 0.04 -18.57 4.70
N ASP A 116 -0.41 -18.34 3.47
CA ASP A 116 -1.54 -17.43 3.21
C ASP A 116 -2.79 -18.04 3.83
N GLY A 117 -3.02 -17.69 5.09
CA GLY A 117 -4.22 -17.99 5.84
C GLY A 117 -5.42 -17.23 5.26
N LYS A 118 -5.96 -17.76 4.16
CA LYS A 118 -7.34 -17.54 3.74
C LYS A 118 -8.27 -18.05 4.85
N TRP A 119 -8.77 -17.14 5.68
CA TRP A 119 -9.92 -17.43 6.54
C TRP A 119 -11.15 -16.74 5.97
N SER A 120 -12.00 -17.58 5.41
CA SER A 120 -13.34 -17.33 4.92
C SER A 120 -14.17 -16.52 5.90
N ILE A 121 -14.91 -15.55 5.36
CA ILE A 121 -16.04 -14.92 6.02
C ILE A 121 -17.19 -15.94 5.93
N TYR A 122 -17.57 -16.54 7.05
CA TYR A 122 -18.79 -17.36 7.17
C TYR A 122 -19.99 -16.46 7.40
N TYR A 123 -21.08 -16.72 6.65
CA TYR A 123 -22.47 -16.58 7.08
C TYR A 123 -23.10 -17.97 7.00
#